data_AF-A0A452ZID9-F1
#
_entry.id   AF-A0A452ZID9-F1
#
_cell.length_a   1.000
_cell.length_b   1.000
_cell.length_c   1.000
_cell.angle_alpha   90.00
_cell.angle_beta   90.00
_cell.angle_gamma   90.00
#
_symmetry.space_group_name_H-M   'P 1'
#
loop_
_entity.id
_entity.type
_entity.pdbx_description
1 polymer ?
#
loop_
_entity_poly.entity_id
_entity_poly.type
_entity_poly.pdbx_seq_one_letter_code
_entity_poly.pdbx_strand_id
1 'polypeptide(L)'
;SVCFVGKKVFPNRDKECAFCVLERQIVRQLRAEAGALDSPGKVIRSLPLFAEHFRWGRQEDAHEFLRYVIDACHTACLRIRKRLPVATANGDCGPEEGRGQGGCMVMRETFGGALLSQVKCLVCKGESNKTDEIMDLSLDLLGTSSVGDALTCFFKPEVLEGANKYSCERCKKLTSARKQMFILKAPKVLVIQLKRFDGIHGGKINRNIEFKEGLVLSDFMYDKNQV
;
A
#
# COMPACT_ATOMS: atom_id res chain seq x y z
N SER A 1 13.67 9.79 13.81
CA SER A 1 12.79 10.97 13.99
C SER A 1 13.14 12.03 12.96
N VAL A 2 12.30 12.24 11.94
CA VAL A 2 12.52 13.32 10.97
C VAL A 2 11.72 14.52 11.46
N CYS A 3 12.42 15.48 12.06
CA CYS A 3 11.83 16.72 12.56
C CYS A 3 11.84 17.74 11.41
N PHE A 4 10.70 17.96 10.74
CA PHE A 4 10.55 19.08 9.82
C PHE A 4 10.34 20.37 10.64
N VAL A 5 11.44 20.89 11.20
CA VAL A 5 11.42 22.16 11.93
C VAL A 5 11.14 23.30 10.95
N GLY A 6 9.89 23.77 10.97
CA GLY A 6 9.55 25.20 11.01
C GLY A 6 9.95 26.13 9.86
N LYS A 7 10.64 25.69 8.80
CA LYS A 7 10.88 26.54 7.64
C LYS A 7 9.72 26.40 6.65
N LYS A 8 9.06 27.51 6.33
CA LYS A 8 8.03 27.58 5.28
C LYS A 8 8.66 27.16 3.94
N VAL A 9 8.56 25.87 3.59
CA VAL A 9 9.04 25.31 2.31
C VAL A 9 8.20 25.80 1.10
N PHE A 10 7.10 26.50 1.37
CA PHE A 10 6.23 27.09 0.36
C PHE A 10 6.25 28.62 0.48
N PRO A 11 6.86 29.34 -0.48
CA PRO A 11 6.89 30.80 -0.49
C PRO A 11 5.55 31.41 -0.96
N ASN A 12 4.61 30.60 -1.43
CA ASN A 12 3.31 31.05 -1.92
C ASN A 12 2.18 30.59 -0.98
N ARG A 13 1.31 31.52 -0.57
CA ARG A 13 0.12 31.25 0.26
C ARG A 13 -0.93 30.38 -0.47
N ASP A 14 -0.80 30.22 -1.79
CA ASP A 14 -1.87 29.65 -2.65
C ASP A 14 -1.73 28.16 -3.03
N LYS A 15 -0.75 27.42 -2.49
CA LYS A 15 -0.69 25.95 -2.68
C LYS A 15 -0.42 25.25 -1.36
N GLU A 16 -1.50 24.86 -0.70
CA GLU A 16 -1.43 24.00 0.49
C GLU A 16 -0.80 22.63 0.15
N CYS A 17 0.01 22.12 1.06
CA CYS A 17 0.67 20.82 0.95
C CYS A 17 -0.14 19.77 1.72
N ALA A 18 -0.54 18.68 1.04
CA ALA A 18 -1.30 17.58 1.63
C ALA A 18 -0.66 17.06 2.93
N PHE A 19 0.65 16.82 2.90
CA PHE A 19 1.41 16.37 4.07
C PHE A 19 1.34 17.37 5.23
N CYS A 20 1.56 18.67 4.96
CA CYS A 20 1.51 19.70 6.00
C CYS A 20 0.10 19.92 6.57
N VAL A 21 -0.94 19.77 5.74
CA VAL A 21 -2.34 19.84 6.20
C VAL A 21 -2.62 18.68 7.16
N LEU A 22 -2.22 17.46 6.78
CA LEU A 22 -2.41 16.26 7.59
C LEU A 22 -1.58 16.30 8.89
N GLU A 23 -0.30 16.65 8.81
CA GLU A 23 0.59 16.79 9.96
C GLU A 23 0.03 17.76 10.99
N ARG A 24 -0.41 18.96 10.55
CA ARG A 24 -1.01 19.95 11.44
C ARG A 24 -2.29 19.44 12.09
N GLN A 25 -3.10 18.66 11.37
CA GLN A 25 -4.29 18.06 11.93
C GLN A 25 -3.94 17.03 13.01
N ILE A 26 -2.99 16.12 12.73
CA ILE A 26 -2.54 15.08 13.67
C ILE A 26 -1.94 15.71 14.92
N VAL A 27 -1.02 16.67 14.77
CA VAL A 27 -0.37 17.34 15.91
C VAL A 27 -1.40 18.07 16.78
N ARG A 28 -2.41 18.68 16.16
CA ARG A 28 -3.49 19.35 16.90
C ARG A 28 -4.32 18.35 17.70
N GLN A 29 -4.65 17.20 17.13
CA GLN A 29 -5.41 16.16 17.83
C GLN A 29 -4.62 15.52 18.97
N LEU A 30 -3.33 15.25 18.77
CA LEU A 30 -2.47 14.67 19.81
C LEU A 30 -2.22 15.63 20.99
N ARG A 31 -2.35 16.95 20.76
CA ARG A 31 -2.19 17.98 21.78
C ARG A 31 -3.50 18.42 22.41
N ALA A 32 -4.64 18.04 21.82
CA ALA A 32 -5.94 18.40 22.35
C ALA A 32 -6.20 17.63 23.64
N GLU A 33 -6.79 18.30 24.63
CA GLU A 33 -7.25 17.64 25.84
C GLU A 33 -8.37 16.64 25.52
N ALA A 34 -8.44 15.54 26.28
CA ALA A 34 -9.47 14.53 26.11
C ALA A 34 -10.86 15.16 26.27
N GLY A 35 -11.62 15.22 25.16
CA GLY A 35 -12.97 15.81 25.12
C GLY A 35 -13.07 17.14 24.37
N ALA A 36 -11.97 17.74 23.90
CA ALA A 36 -12.03 18.91 23.05
C ALA A 36 -12.68 18.57 21.69
N LEU A 37 -13.76 19.27 21.34
CA LEU A 37 -14.44 19.11 20.06
C LEU A 37 -13.53 19.61 18.93
N ASP A 38 -12.89 18.68 18.22
CA ASP A 38 -12.05 19.02 17.07
C ASP A 38 -12.74 18.69 15.75
N SER A 39 -13.11 19.73 14.98
CA SER A 39 -13.53 19.54 13.59
C SER A 39 -12.31 19.52 12.64
N PRO A 40 -12.23 18.56 11.70
CA PRO A 40 -11.17 18.52 10.69
C PRO A 40 -11.44 19.51 9.55
N GLY A 41 -11.92 20.73 9.86
CA GLY A 41 -12.40 21.70 8.87
C GLY A 41 -11.36 22.10 7.82
N LYS A 42 -10.06 22.07 8.17
CA LYS A 42 -8.98 22.28 7.20
C LYS A 42 -8.87 21.10 6.23
N VAL A 43 -8.84 19.86 6.72
CA VAL A 43 -8.80 18.65 5.85
C VAL A 43 -10.01 18.63 4.91
N ILE A 44 -11.19 19.00 5.41
CA ILE A 44 -12.43 19.07 4.62
C ILE A 44 -12.34 20.10 3.50
N ARG A 45 -11.88 21.33 3.81
CA ARG A 45 -11.72 22.37 2.77
C ARG A 45 -10.63 22.03 1.76
N SER A 46 -9.62 21.28 2.20
CA SER A 46 -8.52 20.82 1.38
C SER A 46 -8.76 19.42 0.77
N LEU A 47 -10.00 18.90 0.80
CA LEU A 47 -10.33 17.58 0.27
C LEU A 47 -9.89 17.37 -1.19
N PRO A 48 -10.04 18.35 -2.10
CA PRO A 48 -9.53 18.23 -3.47
C PRO A 48 -8.01 18.06 -3.58
N LEU A 49 -7.23 18.39 -2.54
CA LEU A 49 -5.78 18.13 -2.51
C LEU A 49 -5.47 16.64 -2.36
N PHE A 50 -6.39 15.87 -1.76
CA PHE A 50 -6.24 14.43 -1.52
C PHE A 50 -6.95 13.64 -2.62
N ALA A 51 -8.22 13.98 -2.90
CA ALA A 51 -9.02 13.33 -3.93
C ALA A 51 -10.00 14.34 -4.55
N GLU A 52 -9.84 14.65 -5.85
CA GLU A 52 -10.62 15.69 -6.53
C GLU A 52 -12.11 15.37 -6.67
N HIS A 53 -12.45 14.09 -6.80
CA HIS A 53 -13.82 13.62 -7.01
C HIS A 53 -14.63 13.48 -5.71
N PHE A 54 -13.96 13.49 -4.55
CA PHE A 54 -14.61 13.38 -3.26
C PHE A 54 -15.37 14.67 -2.94
N ARG A 55 -16.63 14.54 -2.51
CA ARG A 55 -17.47 15.69 -2.19
C ARG A 55 -17.85 15.69 -0.72
N TRP A 56 -17.76 16.86 -0.11
CA TRP A 56 -18.28 17.06 1.23
C TRP A 56 -19.78 16.72 1.30
N GLY A 57 -20.17 16.02 2.37
CA GLY A 57 -21.56 15.60 2.60
C GLY A 57 -21.99 14.32 1.88
N ARG A 58 -21.08 13.66 1.14
CA ARG A 58 -21.33 12.32 0.57
C ARG A 58 -20.64 11.23 1.39
N GLN A 59 -21.27 10.06 1.43
CA GLN A 59 -20.65 8.86 1.95
C GLN A 59 -19.73 8.29 0.86
N GLU A 60 -18.49 8.00 1.21
CA GLU A 60 -17.45 7.47 0.32
C GLU A 60 -16.78 6.24 0.95
N ASP A 61 -15.99 5.49 0.19
CA ASP A 61 -15.19 4.39 0.72
C ASP A 61 -13.96 4.94 1.48
N ALA A 62 -13.89 4.64 2.79
CA ALA A 62 -12.80 5.08 3.65
C ALA A 62 -11.43 4.50 3.25
N HIS A 63 -11.41 3.32 2.65
CA HIS A 63 -10.16 2.72 2.17
C HIS A 63 -9.68 3.38 0.89
N GLU A 64 -10.59 3.72 -0.01
CA GLU A 64 -10.27 4.53 -1.19
C GLU A 64 -9.72 5.90 -0.75
N PHE A 65 -10.37 6.54 0.22
CA PHE A 65 -9.86 7.79 0.82
C PHE A 65 -8.43 7.65 1.34
N LEU A 66 -8.15 6.59 2.11
CA LEU A 66 -6.83 6.33 2.67
C LEU A 66 -5.75 6.23 1.58
N ARG A 67 -6.03 5.51 0.49
CA ARG A 67 -5.11 5.40 -0.65
C ARG A 67 -4.81 6.77 -1.26
N TYR A 68 -5.83 7.58 -1.48
CA TYR A 68 -5.66 8.95 -1.98
C TYR A 68 -4.86 9.84 -1.04
N VAL A 69 -5.08 9.74 0.28
CA VAL A 69 -4.31 10.50 1.27
C VAL A 69 -2.83 10.10 1.26
N ILE A 70 -2.55 8.80 1.22
CA ILE A 70 -1.17 8.29 1.16
C ILE A 70 -0.47 8.75 -0.11
N ASP A 71 -1.13 8.65 -1.28
CA ASP A 71 -0.56 9.07 -2.55
C ASP A 71 -0.32 10.58 -2.62
N ALA A 72 -1.28 11.39 -2.17
CA ALA A 72 -1.14 12.84 -2.10
C ALA A 72 0.03 13.26 -1.19
N CYS A 73 0.20 12.59 -0.06
CA CYS A 73 1.33 12.82 0.84
C CYS A 73 2.66 12.40 0.20
N HIS A 74 2.72 11.22 -0.43
CA HIS A 74 3.90 10.76 -1.16
C HIS A 74 4.30 11.75 -2.27
N THR A 75 3.33 12.19 -3.07
CA THR A 75 3.54 13.18 -4.13
C THR A 75 4.02 14.52 -3.59
N ALA A 76 3.48 14.98 -2.46
CA ALA A 76 3.93 16.21 -1.81
C ALA A 76 5.38 16.11 -1.31
N CYS A 77 5.74 14.98 -0.71
CA CYS A 77 7.10 14.67 -0.26
C CYS A 77 8.12 14.69 -1.42
N LEU A 78 7.75 14.13 -2.59
CA LEU A 78 8.59 14.19 -3.79
C LEU A 78 8.78 15.61 -4.32
N ARG A 79 7.71 16.44 -4.30
CA ARG A 79 7.76 17.84 -4.75
C ARG A 79 8.65 18.71 -3.86
N ILE A 80 8.59 18.51 -2.54
CA ILE A 80 9.45 19.22 -1.58
C ILE A 80 10.92 18.96 -1.87
N ARG A 81 11.31 17.70 -2.13
CA ARG A 81 12.70 17.35 -2.45
C ARG A 81 13.20 18.03 -3.72
N LYS A 82 12.40 18.04 -4.79
CA LYS A 82 12.80 18.70 -6.05
C LYS A 82 13.10 20.20 -5.89
N ARG A 83 12.59 20.84 -4.82
CA ARG A 83 12.78 22.26 -4.52
C ARG A 83 13.86 22.54 -3.49
N LEU A 84 14.36 21.53 -2.78
CA LEU A 84 15.52 21.67 -1.92
C LEU A 84 16.75 21.80 -2.82
N PRO A 85 17.53 22.89 -2.75
CA PRO A 85 18.80 22.96 -3.45
C PRO A 85 19.68 21.82 -2.97
N VAL A 86 20.38 21.17 -3.90
CA VAL A 86 21.46 20.22 -3.59
C VAL A 86 22.47 20.99 -2.75
N ALA A 87 22.39 20.86 -1.43
CA ALA A 87 23.45 21.33 -0.56
C ALA A 87 24.67 20.50 -0.91
N THR A 88 25.69 21.17 -1.46
CA THR A 88 27.07 20.74 -1.65
C THR A 88 27.44 19.50 -0.83
N ALA A 89 27.36 18.33 -1.46
CA ALA A 89 28.04 17.13 -0.98
C ALA A 89 29.45 17.15 -1.59
N ASN A 90 30.38 17.87 -0.95
CA ASN A 90 31.78 17.48 -1.00
C ASN A 90 31.89 16.22 -0.13
N GLY A 91 31.70 15.08 -0.76
CA GLY A 91 31.77 13.76 -0.17
C GLY A 91 31.72 12.76 -1.32
N ASP A 92 32.89 12.20 -1.61
CA ASP A 92 33.19 11.30 -2.71
C ASP A 92 32.19 10.12 -2.77
N CYS A 93 31.28 10.15 -3.75
CA CYS A 93 30.38 9.04 -4.09
C CYS A 93 30.32 8.98 -5.62
N GLY A 94 30.89 7.91 -6.19
CA GLY A 94 31.05 7.72 -7.63
C GLY A 94 29.74 7.66 -8.43
N PRO A 95 29.85 7.57 -9.77
CA PRO A 95 28.72 7.62 -10.68
C PRO A 95 27.96 6.29 -10.65
N GLU A 96 26.94 6.19 -9.81
CA GLU A 96 25.96 5.11 -9.91
C GLU A 96 24.94 5.45 -11.00
N GLU A 97 25.25 5.00 -12.22
CA GLU A 97 24.32 4.92 -13.33
C GLU A 97 23.19 3.93 -12.99
N GLY A 98 21.99 4.42 -12.68
CA GLY A 98 20.77 3.61 -12.74
C GLY A 98 19.74 3.86 -11.65
N ARG A 99 18.54 4.28 -12.08
CA ARG A 99 17.28 4.37 -11.30
C ARG A 99 17.27 5.38 -10.15
N GLY A 100 16.92 6.61 -10.51
CA GLY A 100 16.57 7.65 -9.55
C GLY A 100 15.46 7.20 -8.61
N GLN A 101 15.73 7.17 -7.31
CA GLN A 101 14.73 7.02 -6.26
C GLN A 101 15.36 7.22 -4.89
N GLY A 102 15.90 8.41 -4.63
CA GLY A 102 16.27 8.82 -3.28
C GLY A 102 15.16 9.60 -2.56
N GLY A 103 13.95 9.72 -3.13
CA GLY A 103 12.88 10.61 -2.67
C GLY A 103 12.45 10.38 -1.21
N CYS A 104 11.75 11.34 -0.58
CA CYS A 104 11.15 11.14 0.74
C CYS A 104 10.11 10.01 0.64
N MET A 105 10.57 8.78 0.89
CA MET A 105 9.81 7.55 0.77
C MET A 105 9.02 7.25 2.04
N VAL A 106 8.86 8.18 2.98
CA VAL A 106 8.23 7.89 4.29
C VAL A 106 6.93 7.09 4.14
N MET A 107 6.08 7.44 3.17
CA MET A 107 4.87 6.66 2.89
C MET A 107 5.16 5.24 2.39
N ARG A 108 6.04 5.08 1.40
CA ARG A 108 6.47 3.76 0.87
C ARG A 108 7.31 2.93 1.85
N GLU A 109 8.10 3.56 2.71
CA GLU A 109 8.90 2.91 3.74
C GLU A 109 8.04 2.45 4.92
N THR A 110 6.93 3.15 5.18
CA THR A 110 6.02 2.84 6.28
C THR A 110 5.00 1.80 5.84
N PHE A 111 4.27 2.07 4.75
CA PHE A 111 3.16 1.24 4.29
C PHE A 111 3.51 0.33 3.12
N GLY A 112 4.62 0.59 2.43
CA GLY A 112 4.99 -0.16 1.23
C GLY A 112 5.57 -1.52 1.54
N GLY A 113 5.00 -2.54 0.90
CA GLY A 113 5.49 -3.92 0.86
C GLY A 113 5.69 -4.40 -0.58
N ALA A 114 6.04 -5.67 -0.74
CA ALA A 114 6.10 -6.31 -2.04
C ALA A 114 5.59 -7.75 -1.97
N LEU A 115 4.82 -8.15 -2.97
CA LEU A 115 4.38 -9.52 -3.18
C LEU A 115 5.17 -10.16 -4.33
N LEU A 116 5.43 -11.46 -4.21
CA LEU A 116 5.96 -12.29 -5.27
C LEU A 116 4.86 -13.22 -5.77
N SER A 117 4.47 -13.10 -7.04
CA SER A 117 3.65 -14.09 -7.74
C SER A 117 4.57 -15.04 -8.49
N GLN A 118 4.63 -16.29 -8.04
CA GLN A 118 5.37 -17.36 -8.68
C GLN A 118 4.42 -18.26 -9.47
N VAL A 119 4.77 -18.53 -10.73
CA VAL A 119 4.13 -19.55 -11.58
C VAL A 119 5.16 -20.63 -11.90
N LYS A 120 4.92 -21.86 -11.45
CA LYS A 120 5.77 -23.02 -11.70
C LYS A 120 5.07 -23.96 -12.68
N CYS A 121 5.62 -24.12 -13.87
CA CYS A 121 5.10 -25.05 -14.87
C CYS A 121 5.18 -26.49 -14.34
N LEU A 122 4.07 -27.25 -14.39
CA LEU A 122 4.06 -28.62 -13.89
C LEU A 122 4.78 -29.61 -14.82
N VAL A 123 5.00 -29.24 -16.08
CA VAL A 123 5.68 -30.06 -17.10
C VAL A 123 7.20 -29.88 -17.03
N CYS A 124 7.72 -28.68 -17.32
CA CYS A 124 9.16 -28.43 -17.39
C CYS A 124 9.78 -27.93 -16.08
N LYS A 125 8.96 -27.73 -15.04
CA LYS A 125 9.37 -27.16 -13.73
C LYS A 125 9.98 -25.76 -13.78
N GLY A 126 9.93 -25.10 -14.94
CA GLY A 126 10.36 -23.70 -15.08
C GLY A 126 9.49 -22.77 -14.24
N GLU A 127 10.15 -21.82 -13.57
CA GLU A 127 9.53 -20.82 -12.71
C GLU A 127 9.51 -19.46 -13.41
N SER A 128 8.38 -18.76 -13.29
CA SER A 128 8.19 -17.38 -13.71
C SER A 128 7.75 -16.57 -12.51
N ASN A 129 8.55 -15.59 -12.13
CA ASN A 129 8.38 -14.80 -10.92
C ASN A 129 8.08 -13.35 -11.29
N LYS A 130 7.02 -12.79 -10.72
CA LYS A 130 6.65 -11.39 -10.86
C LYS A 130 6.58 -10.74 -9.48
N THR A 131 7.24 -9.60 -9.31
CA THR A 131 7.17 -8.80 -8.08
C THR A 131 6.19 -7.65 -8.28
N ASP A 132 5.24 -7.51 -7.36
CA ASP A 132 4.26 -6.43 -7.34
C ASP A 132 4.43 -5.63 -6.03
N GLU A 133 4.63 -4.31 -6.15
CA GLU A 133 4.66 -3.41 -4.98
C GLU A 133 3.25 -3.18 -4.46
N ILE A 134 3.08 -3.20 -3.14
CA ILE A 134 1.78 -3.02 -2.48
C ILE A 134 1.83 -1.94 -1.41
N MET A 135 0.69 -1.30 -1.15
CA MET A 135 0.48 -0.40 0.00
C MET A 135 -0.54 -0.95 0.99
N ASP A 136 -1.30 -1.97 0.58
CA ASP A 136 -2.31 -2.64 1.36
C ASP A 136 -2.57 -4.05 0.82
N LEU A 137 -3.19 -4.91 1.63
CA LEU A 137 -3.70 -6.22 1.23
C LEU A 137 -5.22 -6.20 1.24
N SER A 138 -5.84 -6.40 0.07
CA SER A 138 -7.30 -6.50 -0.05
C SER A 138 -7.75 -7.96 0.01
N LEU A 139 -8.25 -8.40 1.17
CA LEU A 139 -8.64 -9.77 1.43
C LEU A 139 -10.09 -10.03 1.04
N ASP A 140 -10.29 -11.11 0.29
CA ASP A 140 -11.63 -11.67 0.07
C ASP A 140 -12.13 -12.34 1.35
N LEU A 141 -13.43 -12.21 1.60
CA LEU A 141 -14.07 -12.81 2.74
C LEU A 141 -14.86 -14.06 2.37
N LEU A 142 -15.09 -14.41 1.11
CA LEU A 142 -15.90 -15.57 0.76
C LEU A 142 -15.38 -16.86 1.43
N GLY A 143 -16.21 -17.48 2.28
CA GLY A 143 -15.85 -18.70 3.01
C GLY A 143 -14.89 -18.52 4.18
N THR A 144 -14.61 -17.29 4.64
CA THR A 144 -13.66 -17.02 5.74
C THR A 144 -14.34 -16.44 6.98
N SER A 145 -13.84 -16.81 8.16
CA SER A 145 -14.35 -16.36 9.47
C SER A 145 -13.38 -15.45 10.22
N SER A 146 -12.11 -15.44 9.86
CA SER A 146 -11.07 -14.63 10.49
C SER A 146 -10.13 -13.99 9.46
N VAL A 147 -9.38 -12.98 9.88
CA VAL A 147 -8.29 -12.38 9.09
C VAL A 147 -7.21 -13.41 8.77
N GLY A 148 -6.94 -14.33 9.71
CA GLY A 148 -6.00 -15.44 9.50
C GLY A 148 -6.46 -16.34 8.35
N ASP A 149 -7.71 -16.80 8.38
CA ASP A 149 -8.29 -17.64 7.31
C ASP A 149 -8.23 -16.91 5.96
N ALA A 150 -8.58 -15.62 5.95
CA ALA A 150 -8.56 -14.81 4.74
C ALA A 150 -7.15 -14.64 4.16
N LEU A 151 -6.12 -14.49 5.00
CA LEU A 151 -4.73 -14.49 4.56
C LEU A 151 -4.30 -15.86 4.02
N THR A 152 -4.67 -16.95 4.70
CA THR A 152 -4.41 -18.31 4.22
C THR A 152 -5.05 -18.54 2.85
N CYS A 153 -6.29 -18.10 2.64
CA CYS A 153 -6.94 -18.15 1.34
C CYS A 153 -6.23 -17.28 0.29
N PHE A 154 -5.79 -16.06 0.67
CA PHE A 154 -5.11 -15.13 -0.22
C PHE A 154 -3.77 -15.67 -0.74
N PHE A 155 -2.99 -16.33 0.12
CA PHE A 155 -1.68 -16.92 -0.24
C PHE A 155 -1.76 -18.39 -0.65
N LYS A 156 -2.96 -18.95 -0.74
CA LYS A 156 -3.17 -20.36 -1.10
C LYS A 156 -2.64 -20.62 -2.53
N PRO A 157 -1.88 -21.70 -2.75
CA PRO A 157 -1.51 -22.09 -4.10
C PRO A 157 -2.74 -22.52 -4.91
N GLU A 158 -2.79 -22.09 -6.17
CA GLU A 158 -3.81 -22.47 -7.15
C GLU A 158 -3.18 -23.25 -8.31
N VAL A 159 -3.94 -24.18 -8.90
CA VAL A 159 -3.53 -24.91 -10.10
C VAL A 159 -4.22 -24.29 -11.31
N LEU A 160 -3.41 -23.81 -12.25
CA LEU A 160 -3.82 -23.24 -13.52
C LEU A 160 -4.05 -24.39 -14.51
N GLU A 161 -5.31 -24.77 -14.72
CA GLU A 161 -5.69 -25.90 -15.58
C GLU A 161 -6.98 -25.63 -16.38
N GLY A 162 -7.41 -26.58 -17.21
CA GLY A 162 -8.60 -26.44 -18.05
C GLY A 162 -8.51 -25.23 -18.99
N ALA A 163 -9.46 -24.30 -18.87
CA ALA A 163 -9.48 -23.04 -19.62
C ALA A 163 -8.43 -22.01 -19.12
N ASN A 164 -7.94 -22.15 -17.89
CA ASN A 164 -7.01 -21.21 -17.26
C ASN A 164 -5.54 -21.65 -17.36
N LYS A 165 -5.18 -22.46 -18.38
CA LYS A 165 -3.81 -22.97 -18.55
C LYS A 165 -2.79 -21.85 -18.74
N TYR A 166 -1.59 -22.08 -18.24
CA TYR A 166 -0.46 -21.17 -18.35
C TYR A 166 0.29 -21.34 -19.68
N SER A 167 0.55 -20.24 -20.38
CA SER A 167 1.42 -20.23 -21.57
C SER A 167 2.88 -20.28 -21.14
N CYS A 168 3.49 -21.47 -21.25
CA CYS A 168 4.87 -21.67 -20.80
C CYS A 168 5.86 -21.33 -21.91
N GLU A 169 6.74 -20.34 -21.66
CA GLU A 169 7.76 -19.90 -22.61
C GLU A 169 8.81 -20.95 -22.94
N ARG A 170 9.10 -21.87 -22.02
CA ARG A 170 10.05 -22.99 -22.26
C ARG A 170 9.41 -24.12 -23.04
N CYS A 171 8.15 -24.47 -22.75
CA CYS A 171 7.42 -25.52 -23.45
C CYS A 171 6.79 -25.05 -24.77
N LYS A 172 6.71 -23.73 -25.00
CA LYS A 172 6.08 -23.09 -26.16
C LYS A 172 4.61 -23.52 -26.38
N LYS A 173 3.88 -23.82 -25.30
CA LYS A 173 2.47 -24.25 -25.33
C LYS A 173 1.74 -23.95 -24.01
N LEU A 174 0.41 -24.04 -24.04
CA LEU A 174 -0.44 -24.01 -22.85
C LEU A 174 -0.23 -25.28 -22.02
N THR A 175 0.07 -25.11 -20.75
CA THR A 175 0.40 -26.19 -19.80
C THR A 175 -0.26 -25.94 -18.46
N SER A 176 -0.45 -27.02 -17.69
CA SER A 176 -0.83 -26.87 -16.29
C SER A 176 0.33 -26.29 -15.48
N ALA A 177 0.04 -25.35 -14.58
CA ALA A 177 1.04 -24.71 -13.73
C ALA A 177 0.49 -24.52 -12.31
N ARG A 178 1.37 -24.44 -11.32
CA ARG A 178 1.02 -24.01 -9.96
C ARG A 178 1.34 -22.53 -9.85
N LYS A 179 0.35 -21.71 -9.47
CA LYS A 179 0.53 -20.30 -9.16
C LYS A 179 0.39 -20.09 -7.66
N GLN A 180 1.29 -19.31 -7.08
CA GLN A 180 1.25 -18.97 -5.66
C GLN A 180 1.80 -17.57 -5.43
N MET A 181 1.19 -16.86 -4.49
CA MET A 181 1.66 -15.55 -4.05
C MET A 181 2.39 -15.69 -2.70
N PHE A 182 3.33 -14.79 -2.46
CA PHE A 182 4.09 -14.72 -1.20
C PHE A 182 4.36 -13.26 -0.84
N ILE A 183 4.56 -12.98 0.44
CA ILE A 183 5.12 -11.71 0.91
C ILE A 183 6.62 -11.74 0.66
N LEU A 184 7.09 -10.94 -0.28
CA LEU A 184 8.52 -10.77 -0.55
C LEU A 184 9.15 -9.74 0.41
N LYS A 185 8.42 -8.68 0.71
CA LYS A 185 8.82 -7.62 1.64
C LYS A 185 7.62 -7.19 2.48
N ALA A 186 7.71 -7.38 3.79
CA ALA A 186 6.68 -6.90 4.72
C ALA A 186 6.80 -5.38 4.92
N PRO A 187 5.68 -4.64 4.97
CA PRO A 187 5.67 -3.22 5.34
C PRO A 187 5.87 -3.06 6.86
N LYS A 188 6.28 -1.87 7.31
CA LYS A 188 6.33 -1.54 8.75
C LYS A 188 4.93 -1.40 9.35
N VAL A 189 4.00 -0.88 8.56
CA VAL A 189 2.58 -0.75 8.89
C VAL A 189 1.80 -1.44 7.79
N LEU A 190 1.25 -2.62 8.10
CA LEU A 190 0.42 -3.37 7.18
C LEU A 190 -1.02 -2.86 7.23
N VAL A 191 -1.53 -2.37 6.09
CA VAL A 191 -2.95 -2.05 5.92
C VAL A 191 -3.65 -3.26 5.32
N ILE A 192 -4.70 -3.73 5.98
CA ILE A 192 -5.54 -4.83 5.49
C ILE A 192 -6.93 -4.27 5.20
N GLN A 193 -7.34 -4.33 3.93
CA GLN A 193 -8.71 -4.05 3.52
C GLN A 193 -9.50 -5.36 3.51
N LEU A 194 -10.58 -5.40 4.28
CA LEU A 194 -11.56 -6.49 4.18
C LEU A 194 -12.58 -6.12 3.11
N LYS A 195 -12.64 -6.90 2.01
CA LYS A 195 -13.60 -6.68 0.91
C LYS A 195 -15.03 -7.04 1.34
N ARG A 196 -15.65 -6.17 2.14
CA ARG A 196 -17.02 -6.38 2.65
C ARG A 196 -18.10 -5.96 1.68
N PHE A 197 -17.79 -5.13 0.70
CA PHE A 197 -18.77 -4.62 -0.26
C PHE A 197 -18.61 -5.36 -1.59
N ASP A 198 -19.70 -5.92 -2.09
CA ASP A 198 -19.78 -6.44 -3.46
C ASP A 198 -20.23 -5.32 -4.39
N GLY A 199 -19.37 -4.97 -5.36
CA GLY A 199 -19.59 -3.87 -6.30
C GLY A 199 -20.69 -4.15 -7.33
N ILE A 200 -21.14 -5.40 -7.48
CA ILE A 200 -22.13 -5.77 -8.51
C ILE A 200 -23.56 -5.70 -7.98
N HIS A 201 -23.81 -6.20 -6.77
CA HIS A 201 -25.16 -6.28 -6.19
C HIS A 201 -25.39 -5.33 -5.01
N GLY A 202 -24.38 -4.52 -4.62
CA GLY A 202 -24.49 -3.57 -3.51
C GLY A 202 -24.59 -4.25 -2.13
N GLY A 203 -24.20 -5.51 -2.01
CA GLY A 203 -24.26 -6.27 -0.76
C GLY A 203 -23.13 -5.91 0.21
N LYS A 204 -23.43 -5.91 1.51
CA LYS A 204 -22.44 -5.76 2.59
C LYS A 204 -22.34 -7.03 3.43
N ILE A 205 -21.13 -7.56 3.58
CA ILE A 205 -20.81 -8.65 4.49
C ILE A 205 -20.80 -8.12 5.92
N ASN A 206 -21.89 -8.38 6.66
CA ASN A 206 -22.08 -7.92 8.04
C ASN A 206 -21.65 -8.94 9.10
N ARG A 207 -21.26 -10.17 8.71
CA ARG A 207 -20.81 -11.16 9.69
C ARG A 207 -19.53 -10.72 10.39
N ASN A 208 -19.35 -11.23 11.61
CA ASN A 208 -18.13 -11.03 12.37
C ASN A 208 -16.94 -11.64 11.62
N ILE A 209 -15.81 -10.93 11.63
CA ILE A 209 -14.53 -11.43 11.13
C ILE A 209 -13.55 -11.29 12.28
N GLU A 210 -13.11 -12.41 12.82
CA GLU A 210 -12.20 -12.44 13.96
C GLU A 210 -10.80 -11.97 13.54
N PHE A 211 -10.13 -11.21 14.41
CA PHE A 211 -8.72 -10.85 14.25
C PHE A 211 -8.02 -10.93 15.61
N LYS A 212 -6.79 -11.43 15.59
CA LYS A 212 -5.93 -11.53 16.79
C LYS A 212 -5.14 -10.24 16.97
N GLU A 213 -4.71 -9.99 18.21
CA GLU A 213 -3.83 -8.86 18.53
C GLU A 213 -2.46 -8.99 17.84
N GLY A 214 -1.94 -10.22 17.74
CA GLY A 214 -0.71 -10.55 17.00
C GLY A 214 -1.01 -11.22 15.67
N LEU A 215 -0.32 -10.76 14.61
CA LEU A 215 -0.33 -11.39 13.29
C LEU A 215 1.10 -11.79 12.90
N VAL A 216 1.30 -13.09 12.65
CA VAL A 216 2.59 -13.64 12.22
C VAL A 216 2.58 -13.75 10.70
N LEU A 217 3.47 -13.00 10.03
CA LEU A 217 3.54 -12.98 8.57
C LEU A 217 4.50 -14.02 7.98
N SER A 218 5.37 -14.63 8.80
CA SER A 218 6.41 -15.57 8.34
C SER A 218 5.85 -16.72 7.52
N ASP A 219 4.65 -17.20 7.84
CA ASP A 219 3.98 -18.32 7.16
C ASP A 219 3.60 -17.99 5.72
N PHE A 220 3.56 -16.69 5.39
CA PHE A 220 3.24 -16.18 4.06
C PHE A 220 4.46 -15.56 3.37
N MET A 221 5.61 -15.49 4.05
CA MET A 221 6.83 -14.92 3.47
C MET A 221 7.47 -15.86 2.47
N TYR A 222 8.07 -15.28 1.44
CA TYR A 222 8.83 -16.06 0.46
C TYR A 222 10.12 -16.60 1.08
N ASP A 223 10.23 -17.93 1.16
CA ASP A 223 11.45 -18.63 1.54
C ASP A 223 12.01 -19.39 0.33
N LYS A 224 13.23 -19.03 -0.09
CA LYS A 224 13.94 -19.71 -1.19
C LYS A 224 14.28 -21.16 -0.86
N ASN A 225 14.31 -21.53 0.43
CA ASN A 225 14.73 -22.84 0.90
C ASN A 225 13.56 -23.83 1.10
N GLN A 226 12.31 -23.40 0.90
CA GLN A 226 11.10 -24.23 1.08
C GLN A 226 10.46 -24.73 -0.23
N VAL A 227 11.19 -24.69 -1.36
CA VAL A 227 10.69 -25.06 -2.70
C VAL A 227 11.41 -26.26 -3.29
#